data_AF-A0A7Y3H8A9-F1
#
_entry.id   AF-A0A7Y3H8A9-F1
#
_cell.length_a   1.000
_cell.length_b   1.000
_cell.length_c   1.000
_cell.angle_alpha   90.00
_cell.angle_beta   90.00
_cell.angle_gamma   90.00
#
_symmetry.space_group_name_H-M   'P 1'
#
loop_
_entity.id
_entity.type
_entity.pdbx_description
1 polymer ?
#
loop_
_entity_poly.entity_id
_entity_poly.type
_entity_poly.pdbx_seq_one_letter_code
_entity_poly.pdbx_strand_id
1 'polypeptide(L)'
;MKIATMMICSFALASCATPPNLETNQSAGDQNQASAISRDVSQATQLIDDRWPASPDLLPTTDGEIYLGNLNSQIYVIQSNPALKQRMTFKVTLASLLYQRFQIEGRVEDAEAARDILEGAHSDPQFGPADHLVFAKILLGFHDFEAAQRHVDMAEAGGSPATSIAAARAALDRALHLPVKGRHRATGVSGNYVDAVQHAAELLNEGRLADASEELQRAQALYRDSSPFPLAWIHVQQGIAFLRYGEYEQARTFFAAAHERFPQYFLATEHLAETEGLLGNHQRSAQLYREVTAQNNQPGFWYGLAQAEAELGNVEAAEDAAQRASSGYADLLARYPLMYADHAVGYYLETSDPARALELATLNFEHRQDLMAHLALAEALMGNEQADKACEHVNAIRDAGYAPPEISLEGDLLACASD
;
A
#
# COMPACT_ATOMS: atom_id res chain seq x y z
N MET A 1 -11.00 13.13 24.61
CA MET A 1 -10.35 12.08 23.80
C MET A 1 -10.36 12.56 22.37
N LYS A 2 -9.19 12.93 21.82
CA LYS A 2 -9.03 13.31 20.42
C LYS A 2 -9.10 12.02 19.60
N ILE A 3 -10.29 11.63 19.14
CA ILE A 3 -10.50 10.50 18.21
C ILE A 3 -9.90 10.82 16.81
N ALA A 4 -9.50 12.06 16.57
CA ALA A 4 -9.05 12.55 15.27
C ALA A 4 -7.65 12.08 14.81
N THR A 5 -6.83 11.49 15.68
CA THR A 5 -5.44 11.15 15.34
C THR A 5 -5.28 9.73 14.76
N MET A 6 -6.33 8.91 14.84
CA MET A 6 -6.29 7.48 14.47
C MET A 6 -6.03 7.22 12.97
N MET A 7 -6.18 8.23 12.09
CA MET A 7 -5.95 8.08 10.64
C MET A 7 -4.47 7.85 10.26
N ILE A 8 -3.52 8.07 11.17
CA ILE A 8 -2.11 8.24 10.78
C ILE A 8 -1.39 6.92 10.50
N CYS A 9 -1.83 5.78 11.03
CA CYS A 9 -1.21 4.48 10.70
C CYS A 9 -1.59 3.97 9.29
N SER A 10 -2.61 4.58 8.66
CA SER A 10 -3.23 4.07 7.43
C SER A 10 -2.74 4.74 6.15
N PHE A 11 -1.67 5.53 6.24
CA PHE A 11 -1.12 6.33 5.14
C PHE A 11 -0.37 5.56 4.04
N ALA A 12 -0.48 4.23 4.03
CA ALA A 12 -0.06 3.39 2.90
C ALA A 12 -1.05 3.49 1.72
N LEU A 13 -1.24 4.68 1.16
CA LEU A 13 -1.82 4.81 -0.18
C LEU A 13 -0.90 4.22 -1.25
N ALA A 14 -1.48 3.97 -2.42
CA ALA A 14 -0.93 3.43 -3.66
C ALA A 14 0.52 3.82 -4.05
N SER A 15 1.09 4.89 -3.50
CA SER A 15 2.46 5.32 -3.79
C SER A 15 3.51 4.32 -3.26
N CYS A 16 3.28 3.69 -2.11
CA CYS A 16 4.21 2.70 -1.53
C CYS A 16 3.67 1.27 -1.62
N ALA A 17 2.34 1.10 -1.60
CA ALA A 17 1.71 -0.19 -1.86
C ALA A 17 1.90 -0.53 -3.34
N THR A 18 3.02 -1.18 -3.65
CA THR A 18 3.28 -1.65 -5.00
C THR A 18 2.09 -2.49 -5.46
N PRO A 19 1.55 -2.27 -6.68
CA PRO A 19 0.43 -3.06 -7.17
C PRO A 19 0.80 -4.55 -7.09
N PRO A 20 -0.20 -5.44 -6.95
CA PRO A 20 -0.02 -6.87 -7.15
C PRO A 20 0.87 -7.10 -8.36
N ASN A 21 1.79 -8.06 -8.28
CA ASN A 21 2.61 -8.41 -9.43
C ASN A 21 1.69 -8.56 -10.65
N LEU A 22 1.86 -7.65 -11.62
CA LEU A 22 1.35 -7.87 -12.96
C LEU A 22 2.11 -9.09 -13.43
N GLU A 23 1.54 -10.28 -13.26
CA GLU A 23 2.03 -11.42 -14.01
C GLU A 23 2.04 -10.96 -15.46
N THR A 24 3.22 -10.93 -16.08
CA THR A 24 3.40 -10.55 -17.48
C THR A 24 2.80 -11.60 -18.43
N ASN A 25 1.78 -12.33 -17.99
CA ASN A 25 0.97 -13.27 -18.74
C ASN A 25 0.05 -12.57 -19.77
N GLN A 26 0.46 -11.41 -20.30
CA GLN A 26 -0.01 -10.98 -21.60
C GLN A 26 0.67 -11.86 -22.66
N SER A 27 0.18 -13.09 -22.80
CA SER A 27 0.37 -13.81 -24.05
C SER A 27 -0.25 -12.97 -25.16
N ALA A 28 0.55 -12.56 -26.14
CA ALA A 28 0.10 -11.84 -27.32
C ALA A 28 -0.83 -12.75 -28.14
N GLY A 29 -2.13 -12.70 -27.87
CA GLY A 29 -3.14 -13.53 -28.52
C GLY A 29 -4.42 -12.76 -28.83
N ASP A 30 -4.71 -12.63 -30.12
CA ASP A 30 -6.01 -12.35 -30.74
C ASP A 30 -6.65 -10.96 -30.64
N GLN A 31 -6.23 -10.06 -31.55
CA GLN A 31 -6.95 -8.83 -31.90
C GLN A 31 -8.12 -9.03 -32.91
N ASN A 32 -8.47 -10.26 -33.31
CA ASN A 32 -9.36 -10.49 -34.47
C ASN A 32 -10.77 -11.06 -34.20
N GLN A 33 -11.28 -11.06 -32.95
CA GLN A 33 -12.66 -11.48 -32.63
C GLN A 33 -13.56 -10.37 -32.03
N ALA A 34 -13.27 -9.10 -32.30
CA ALA A 34 -13.77 -7.98 -31.49
C ALA A 34 -15.23 -7.53 -31.71
N SER A 35 -15.94 -7.87 -32.79
CA SER A 35 -17.17 -7.15 -33.15
C SER A 35 -18.50 -7.76 -32.66
N ALA A 36 -18.57 -9.06 -32.39
CA ALA A 36 -19.79 -9.72 -31.88
C ALA A 36 -19.77 -9.88 -30.35
N ILE A 37 -18.59 -10.11 -29.77
CA ILE A 37 -18.34 -10.13 -28.31
C ILE A 37 -18.57 -8.74 -27.70
N SER A 38 -18.39 -7.66 -28.48
CA SER A 38 -18.50 -6.26 -28.02
C SER A 38 -19.86 -5.87 -27.41
N ARG A 39 -20.99 -6.41 -27.89
CA ARG A 39 -22.31 -6.02 -27.37
C ARG A 39 -22.68 -6.74 -26.07
N ASP A 40 -22.32 -8.01 -25.95
CA ASP A 40 -22.55 -8.82 -24.74
C ASP A 40 -21.61 -8.40 -23.62
N VAL A 41 -20.35 -8.08 -23.96
CA VAL A 41 -19.40 -7.45 -23.04
C VAL A 41 -19.88 -6.06 -22.63
N SER A 42 -20.47 -5.24 -23.52
CA SER A 42 -20.97 -3.92 -23.14
C SER A 42 -22.09 -3.98 -22.10
N GLN A 43 -23.02 -4.94 -22.19
CA GLN A 43 -24.08 -5.11 -21.18
C GLN A 43 -23.56 -5.74 -19.89
N ALA A 44 -22.67 -6.72 -19.98
CA ALA A 44 -22.02 -7.31 -18.80
C ALA A 44 -21.14 -6.29 -18.05
N THR A 45 -20.38 -5.47 -18.78
CA THR A 45 -19.59 -4.35 -18.22
C THR A 45 -20.52 -3.32 -17.56
N GLN A 46 -21.63 -2.95 -18.19
CA GLN A 46 -22.59 -2.01 -17.60
C GLN A 46 -23.26 -2.55 -16.31
N LEU A 47 -23.54 -3.86 -16.24
CA LEU A 47 -24.08 -4.51 -15.03
C LEU A 47 -23.04 -4.66 -13.89
N ILE A 48 -21.75 -4.72 -14.24
CA ILE A 48 -20.64 -4.71 -13.28
C ILE A 48 -20.40 -3.28 -12.78
N ASP A 49 -20.55 -2.28 -13.65
CA ASP A 49 -20.44 -0.87 -13.29
C ASP A 49 -21.49 -0.49 -12.23
N ASP A 50 -22.75 -0.94 -12.36
CA ASP A 50 -23.81 -0.58 -11.41
C ASP A 50 -23.65 -1.21 -9.99
N ARG A 51 -22.69 -2.14 -9.79
CA ARG A 51 -22.46 -2.84 -8.50
C ARG A 51 -21.03 -2.67 -8.00
N TRP A 52 -20.86 -1.63 -7.19
CA TRP A 52 -19.60 -1.19 -6.59
C TRP A 52 -19.72 -1.14 -5.06
N PRO A 53 -18.96 -1.95 -4.28
CA PRO A 53 -18.02 -2.99 -4.72
C PRO A 53 -18.72 -4.22 -5.33
N ALA A 54 -18.08 -4.90 -6.28
CA ALA A 54 -18.61 -6.16 -6.81
C ALA A 54 -18.37 -7.31 -5.83
N SER A 55 -19.42 -8.10 -5.54
CA SER A 55 -19.32 -9.30 -4.70
C SER A 55 -18.55 -10.42 -5.41
N PRO A 56 -18.05 -11.43 -4.65
CA PRO A 56 -17.46 -12.64 -5.23
C PRO A 56 -18.40 -13.37 -6.20
N ASP A 57 -19.72 -13.35 -5.97
CA ASP A 57 -20.70 -13.96 -6.87
C ASP A 57 -20.81 -13.24 -8.22
N LEU A 58 -20.64 -11.91 -8.22
CA LEU A 58 -20.73 -11.09 -9.43
C LEU A 58 -19.44 -11.13 -10.26
N LEU A 59 -18.30 -11.02 -9.59
CA LEU A 59 -16.97 -11.06 -10.20
C LEU A 59 -16.17 -12.19 -9.56
N PRO A 60 -16.36 -13.45 -10.01
CA PRO A 60 -15.72 -14.60 -9.40
C PRO A 60 -14.21 -14.58 -9.60
N THR A 61 -13.49 -14.89 -8.53
CA THR A 61 -12.04 -15.12 -8.50
C THR A 61 -11.78 -16.50 -7.90
N THR A 62 -10.55 -16.99 -8.04
CA THR A 62 -10.06 -18.13 -7.27
C THR A 62 -10.26 -17.83 -5.79
N ASP A 63 -10.74 -18.82 -5.04
CA ASP A 63 -10.86 -18.76 -3.59
C ASP A 63 -9.52 -18.36 -2.93
N GLY A 64 -9.58 -17.51 -1.90
CA GLY A 64 -8.39 -16.97 -1.24
C GLY A 64 -7.47 -18.05 -0.64
N GLU A 65 -8.04 -19.10 -0.04
CA GLU A 65 -7.27 -20.20 0.53
C GLU A 65 -6.59 -21.02 -0.56
N ILE A 66 -7.29 -21.28 -1.67
CA ILE A 66 -6.71 -21.99 -2.82
C ILE A 66 -5.58 -21.19 -3.43
N TYR A 67 -5.78 -19.88 -3.64
CA TYR A 67 -4.79 -18.98 -4.20
C TYR A 67 -3.51 -18.95 -3.33
N LEU A 68 -3.66 -18.74 -2.03
CA LEU A 68 -2.53 -18.70 -1.10
C LEU A 68 -1.88 -20.08 -0.94
N GLY A 69 -2.66 -21.17 -0.95
CA GLY A 69 -2.15 -22.53 -0.93
C GLY A 69 -1.25 -22.83 -2.15
N ASN A 70 -1.64 -22.34 -3.33
CA ASN A 70 -0.83 -22.45 -4.55
C ASN A 70 0.46 -21.62 -4.46
N LEU A 71 0.39 -20.38 -3.97
CA LEU A 71 1.56 -19.53 -3.74
C LEU A 71 2.55 -20.20 -2.78
N ASN A 72 2.07 -20.68 -1.65
CA ASN A 72 2.88 -21.37 -0.64
C ASN A 72 3.50 -22.67 -1.18
N SER A 73 2.76 -23.43 -1.99
CA SER A 73 3.28 -24.64 -2.62
C SER A 73 4.42 -24.34 -3.60
N GLN A 74 4.33 -23.26 -4.39
CA GLN A 74 5.40 -22.85 -5.28
C GLN A 74 6.67 -22.44 -4.51
N ILE A 75 6.52 -21.63 -3.46
CA ILE A 75 7.62 -21.25 -2.57
C ILE A 75 8.29 -22.49 -1.99
N TYR A 76 7.51 -23.42 -1.44
CA TYR A 76 8.00 -24.64 -0.83
C TYR A 76 8.76 -25.53 -1.83
N VAL A 77 8.25 -25.72 -3.05
CA VAL A 77 8.90 -26.55 -4.08
C VAL A 77 10.29 -26.00 -4.44
N ILE A 78 10.43 -24.67 -4.60
CA ILE A 78 11.73 -24.08 -4.93
C ILE A 78 12.68 -24.17 -3.72
N GLN A 79 12.21 -23.88 -2.51
CA GLN A 79 13.03 -23.89 -1.29
C GLN A 79 13.53 -25.28 -0.92
N SER A 80 12.70 -26.31 -1.08
CA SER A 80 13.00 -27.70 -0.71
C SER A 80 13.88 -28.44 -1.72
N ASN A 81 14.07 -27.88 -2.92
CA ASN A 81 14.87 -28.49 -3.98
C ASN A 81 16.21 -27.73 -4.18
N PRO A 82 17.35 -28.26 -3.69
CA PRO A 82 18.64 -27.59 -3.82
C PRO A 82 19.06 -27.31 -5.26
N ALA A 83 18.66 -28.17 -6.22
CA ALA A 83 19.00 -27.97 -7.61
C ALA A 83 18.24 -26.79 -8.23
N LEU A 84 16.96 -26.59 -7.86
CA LEU A 84 16.19 -25.42 -8.30
C LEU A 84 16.72 -24.14 -7.65
N LYS A 85 16.92 -24.16 -6.33
CA LYS A 85 17.38 -22.99 -5.54
C LYS A 85 18.69 -22.37 -6.04
N GLN A 86 19.56 -23.15 -6.69
CA GLN A 86 20.83 -22.64 -7.24
C GLN A 86 20.71 -22.01 -8.63
N ARG A 87 19.63 -22.28 -9.37
CA ARG A 87 19.43 -21.74 -10.72
C ARG A 87 18.93 -20.30 -10.66
N MET A 88 19.54 -19.42 -11.44
CA MET A 88 19.25 -17.99 -11.41
C MET A 88 17.75 -17.66 -11.58
N THR A 89 17.11 -18.23 -12.61
CA THR A 89 15.68 -18.06 -12.86
C THR A 89 14.83 -18.36 -11.62
N PHE A 90 15.13 -19.43 -10.90
CA PHE A 90 14.37 -19.83 -9.70
C PHE A 90 14.70 -18.98 -8.47
N LYS A 91 15.88 -18.36 -8.39
CA LYS A 91 16.16 -17.35 -7.36
C LYS A 91 15.27 -16.13 -7.54
N VAL A 92 15.17 -15.61 -8.77
CA VAL A 92 14.32 -14.45 -9.09
C VAL A 92 12.84 -14.78 -8.90
N THR A 93 12.39 -15.95 -9.35
CA THR A 93 11.03 -16.44 -9.08
C THR A 93 10.76 -16.56 -7.59
N LEU A 94 11.66 -17.17 -6.81
CA LEU A 94 11.47 -17.31 -5.37
C LEU A 94 11.40 -15.95 -4.67
N ALA A 95 12.28 -15.01 -5.00
CA ALA A 95 12.21 -13.66 -4.44
C ALA A 95 10.89 -12.96 -4.77
N SER A 96 10.40 -13.09 -6.01
CA SER A 96 9.12 -12.51 -6.44
C SER A 96 7.93 -13.11 -5.68
N LEU A 97 7.91 -14.44 -5.48
CA LEU A 97 6.85 -15.14 -4.75
C LEU A 97 6.86 -14.80 -3.25
N LEU A 98 8.06 -14.73 -2.65
CA LEU A 98 8.21 -14.31 -1.25
C LEU A 98 7.74 -12.87 -1.06
N TYR A 99 8.16 -11.95 -1.93
CA TYR A 99 7.69 -10.57 -1.87
C TYR A 99 6.18 -10.46 -2.09
N GLN A 100 5.60 -11.24 -2.99
CA GLN A 100 4.14 -11.30 -3.16
C GLN A 100 3.44 -11.82 -1.90
N ARG A 101 3.99 -12.84 -1.23
CA ARG A 101 3.44 -13.32 0.04
C ARG A 101 3.56 -12.26 1.14
N PHE A 102 4.65 -11.49 1.18
CA PHE A 102 4.75 -10.32 2.05
C PHE A 102 3.64 -9.30 1.77
N GLN A 103 3.36 -8.97 0.50
CA GLN A 103 2.28 -8.04 0.15
C GLN A 103 0.88 -8.53 0.58
N ILE A 104 0.68 -9.85 0.67
CA ILE A 104 -0.60 -10.46 1.04
C ILE A 104 -0.70 -10.65 2.55
N GLU A 105 0.32 -11.24 3.18
CA GLU A 105 0.28 -11.68 4.57
C GLU A 105 0.99 -10.71 5.54
N GLY A 106 1.71 -9.72 5.04
CA GLY A 106 2.42 -8.73 5.85
C GLY A 106 3.64 -9.30 6.58
N ARG A 107 4.21 -10.40 6.08
CA ARG A 107 5.34 -11.10 6.71
C ARG A 107 6.69 -10.48 6.33
N VAL A 108 7.24 -9.67 7.22
CA VAL A 108 8.50 -8.93 7.00
C VAL A 108 9.63 -9.89 6.62
N GLU A 109 9.69 -11.09 7.20
CA GLU A 109 10.73 -12.07 6.93
C GLU A 109 10.73 -12.54 5.46
N ASP A 110 9.57 -12.52 4.79
CA ASP A 110 9.50 -12.85 3.38
C ASP A 110 10.04 -11.72 2.49
N ALA A 111 9.80 -10.47 2.86
CA ALA A 111 10.41 -9.32 2.19
C ALA A 111 11.94 -9.35 2.36
N GLU A 112 12.42 -9.63 3.57
CA GLU A 112 13.86 -9.76 3.88
C GLU A 112 14.49 -10.87 3.05
N ALA A 113 13.88 -12.05 3.06
CA ALA A 113 14.36 -13.19 2.28
C ALA A 113 14.36 -12.89 0.78
N ALA A 114 13.34 -12.19 0.26
CA ALA A 114 13.28 -11.78 -1.13
C ALA A 114 14.44 -10.83 -1.50
N ARG A 115 14.70 -9.81 -0.66
CA ARG A 115 15.82 -8.88 -0.85
C ARG A 115 17.16 -9.61 -0.81
N ASP A 116 17.39 -10.42 0.22
CA ASP A 116 18.68 -11.10 0.43
C ASP A 116 19.01 -12.10 -0.68
N ILE A 117 17.99 -12.77 -1.25
CA ILE A 117 18.15 -13.65 -2.41
C ILE A 117 18.68 -12.86 -3.61
N LEU A 118 18.12 -11.68 -3.89
CA LEU A 118 18.51 -10.88 -5.05
C LEU A 118 19.82 -10.12 -4.82
N GLU A 119 20.08 -9.66 -3.59
CA GLU A 119 21.36 -9.11 -3.16
C GLU A 119 22.49 -10.13 -3.41
N GLY A 120 22.28 -11.39 -3.03
CA GLY A 120 23.26 -12.46 -3.29
C GLY A 120 23.35 -12.92 -4.75
N ALA A 121 22.43 -12.50 -5.63
CA ALA A 121 22.32 -13.00 -7.00
C ALA A 121 22.69 -11.97 -8.07
N HIS A 122 22.55 -10.67 -7.81
CA HIS A 122 22.65 -9.63 -8.84
C HIS A 122 24.06 -9.45 -9.46
N SER A 123 25.08 -10.11 -8.89
CA SER A 123 26.45 -10.15 -9.45
C SER A 123 26.70 -11.34 -10.37
N ASP A 124 25.77 -12.28 -10.49
CA ASP A 124 25.88 -13.44 -11.37
C ASP A 124 25.70 -13.02 -12.85
N PRO A 125 26.53 -13.48 -13.80
CA PRO A 125 26.37 -13.16 -15.22
C PRO A 125 25.02 -13.57 -15.84
N GLN A 126 24.27 -14.48 -15.21
CA GLN A 126 22.93 -14.88 -15.63
C GLN A 126 21.82 -13.94 -15.12
N PHE A 127 22.14 -13.00 -14.24
CA PHE A 127 21.19 -12.02 -13.73
C PHE A 127 20.89 -11.00 -14.84
N GLY A 128 19.68 -11.09 -15.39
CA GLY A 128 19.31 -10.38 -16.60
C GLY A 128 18.77 -8.96 -16.35
N PRO A 129 18.59 -8.17 -17.42
CA PRO A 129 18.02 -6.82 -17.33
C PRO A 129 16.63 -6.78 -16.66
N ALA A 130 15.76 -7.77 -16.95
CA ALA A 130 14.45 -7.86 -16.33
C ALA A 130 14.49 -8.19 -14.84
N ASP A 131 15.51 -8.94 -14.40
CA ASP A 131 15.69 -9.32 -12.99
C ASP A 131 16.07 -8.10 -12.14
N HIS A 132 16.79 -7.13 -12.75
CA HIS A 132 17.06 -5.85 -12.09
C HIS A 132 15.78 -5.04 -11.84
N LEU A 133 14.76 -5.13 -12.69
CA LEU A 133 13.47 -4.47 -12.44
C LEU A 133 12.69 -5.12 -11.28
N VAL A 134 12.77 -6.45 -11.17
CA VAL A 134 12.22 -7.17 -10.00
C VAL A 134 12.94 -6.72 -8.72
N PHE A 135 14.27 -6.61 -8.77
CA PHE A 135 15.02 -6.20 -7.60
C PHE A 135 14.74 -4.74 -7.22
N ALA A 136 14.68 -3.83 -8.20
CA ALA A 136 14.30 -2.44 -7.98
C ALA A 136 12.92 -2.32 -7.31
N LYS A 137 11.94 -3.14 -7.70
CA LYS A 137 10.61 -3.19 -7.06
C LYS A 137 10.69 -3.59 -5.60
N ILE A 138 11.49 -4.60 -5.25
CA ILE A 138 11.65 -5.04 -3.86
C ILE A 138 12.34 -3.94 -3.05
N LEU A 139 13.41 -3.35 -3.58
CA LEU A 139 14.13 -2.26 -2.92
C LEU A 139 13.25 -1.03 -2.71
N LEU A 140 12.37 -0.72 -3.66
CA LEU A 140 11.35 0.33 -3.52
C LEU A 140 10.44 0.06 -2.30
N GLY A 141 10.03 -1.18 -2.07
CA GLY A 141 9.25 -1.57 -0.89
C GLY A 141 10.00 -1.46 0.45
N PHE A 142 11.33 -1.48 0.41
CA PHE A 142 12.19 -1.20 1.56
C PHE A 142 12.53 0.29 1.72
N HIS A 143 11.99 1.14 0.85
CA HIS A 143 12.38 2.54 0.70
C HIS A 143 13.88 2.72 0.40
N ASP A 144 14.57 1.75 -0.20
CA ASP A 144 15.95 1.94 -0.68
C ASP A 144 15.93 2.50 -2.11
N PHE A 145 15.50 3.76 -2.23
CA PHE A 145 15.27 4.42 -3.51
C PHE A 145 16.55 4.58 -4.34
N GLU A 146 17.69 4.81 -3.69
CA GLU A 146 18.97 4.95 -4.40
C GLU A 146 19.38 3.61 -5.02
N ALA A 147 19.29 2.50 -4.27
CA ALA A 147 19.57 1.18 -4.81
C ALA A 147 18.56 0.78 -5.91
N ALA A 148 17.27 1.06 -5.68
CA ALA A 148 16.23 0.83 -6.68
C ALA A 148 16.53 1.58 -7.99
N GLN A 149 16.93 2.85 -7.91
CA GLN A 149 17.30 3.66 -9.07
C GLN A 149 18.51 3.06 -9.83
N ARG A 150 19.56 2.64 -9.10
CA ARG A 150 20.72 1.97 -9.72
C ARG A 150 20.30 0.71 -10.49
N HIS A 151 19.39 -0.09 -9.94
CA HIS A 151 18.89 -1.28 -10.63
C HIS A 151 18.01 -0.96 -11.83
N VAL A 152 17.20 0.11 -11.80
CA VAL A 152 16.49 0.59 -12.99
C VAL A 152 17.48 1.01 -14.09
N ASP A 153 18.56 1.71 -13.72
CA ASP A 153 19.60 2.12 -14.68
C ASP A 153 20.34 0.91 -15.29
N MET A 154 20.65 -0.11 -14.47
CA MET A 154 21.22 -1.37 -14.95
C MET A 154 20.26 -2.11 -15.89
N ALA A 155 18.97 -2.14 -15.58
CA ALA A 155 17.96 -2.75 -16.44
C ALA A 155 17.86 -2.04 -17.80
N GLU A 156 17.94 -0.70 -17.81
CA GLU A 156 17.91 0.10 -19.03
C GLU A 156 19.16 -0.12 -19.87
N ALA A 157 20.35 -0.04 -19.26
CA ALA A 157 21.62 -0.30 -19.94
C ALA A 157 21.71 -1.74 -20.49
N GLY A 158 21.07 -2.69 -19.81
CA GLY A 158 20.94 -4.08 -20.24
C GLY A 158 19.91 -4.31 -21.35
N GLY A 159 19.14 -3.30 -21.77
CA GLY A 159 18.18 -3.40 -22.87
C GLY A 159 16.79 -3.88 -22.47
N SER A 160 16.36 -3.67 -21.23
CA SER A 160 14.95 -3.89 -20.85
C SER A 160 14.00 -3.02 -21.68
N PRO A 161 12.74 -3.44 -21.88
CA PRO A 161 11.77 -2.67 -22.65
C PRO A 161 11.57 -1.26 -22.08
N ALA A 162 11.57 -0.25 -22.96
CA ALA A 162 11.42 1.16 -22.56
C ALA A 162 10.15 1.43 -21.76
N THR A 163 9.06 0.71 -22.03
CA THR A 163 7.81 0.80 -21.26
C THR A 163 7.98 0.34 -19.82
N SER A 164 8.74 -0.73 -19.58
CA SER A 164 9.02 -1.23 -18.23
C SER A 164 9.95 -0.30 -17.46
N ILE A 165 10.96 0.28 -18.14
CA ILE A 165 11.82 1.32 -17.56
C ILE A 165 10.99 2.55 -17.18
N ALA A 166 10.14 3.05 -18.08
CA ALA A 166 9.28 4.19 -17.81
C ALA A 166 8.35 3.95 -16.61
N ALA A 167 7.76 2.76 -16.51
CA ALA A 167 6.91 2.40 -15.37
C ALA A 167 7.69 2.36 -14.05
N ALA A 168 8.90 1.78 -14.04
CA ALA A 168 9.75 1.75 -12.84
C ALA A 168 10.21 3.15 -12.42
N ARG A 169 10.60 4.01 -13.39
CA ARG A 169 10.96 5.41 -13.13
C ARG A 169 9.79 6.22 -12.61
N ALA A 170 8.58 6.02 -13.15
CA ALA A 170 7.38 6.67 -12.66
C ALA A 170 7.03 6.25 -11.22
N ALA A 171 7.24 4.99 -10.86
CA ALA A 171 7.08 4.51 -9.49
C ALA A 171 8.09 5.18 -8.53
N LEU A 172 9.35 5.31 -8.94
CA LEU A 172 10.38 6.02 -8.16
C LEU A 172 10.06 7.52 -8.01
N ASP A 173 9.69 8.21 -9.10
CA ASP A 173 9.34 9.64 -9.07
C ASP A 173 8.22 9.93 -8.07
N ARG A 174 7.15 9.11 -8.07
CA ARG A 174 6.03 9.24 -7.13
C ARG A 174 6.40 8.98 -5.67
N ALA A 175 7.36 8.08 -5.43
CA ALA A 175 7.79 7.74 -4.07
C ALA A 175 8.81 8.74 -3.51
N LEU A 176 9.54 9.45 -4.37
CA LEU A 176 10.60 10.38 -3.97
C LEU A 176 10.17 11.83 -3.90
N HIS A 177 9.19 12.23 -4.71
CA HIS A 177 8.94 13.63 -4.99
C HIS A 177 7.47 13.98 -4.86
N LEU A 178 7.21 15.18 -4.36
CA LEU A 178 5.91 15.82 -4.45
C LEU A 178 5.59 16.01 -5.93
N PRO A 179 4.60 15.28 -6.48
CA PRO A 179 4.40 15.29 -7.92
C PRO A 179 3.90 16.67 -8.35
N VAL A 180 4.37 17.22 -9.47
CA VAL A 180 3.83 18.50 -9.96
C VAL A 180 2.50 18.23 -10.68
N LYS A 181 1.43 18.95 -10.30
CA LYS A 181 0.10 18.82 -10.91
C LYS A 181 0.16 18.78 -12.44
N GLY A 182 -0.52 17.80 -13.03
CA GLY A 182 -0.64 17.64 -14.48
C GLY A 182 0.52 16.92 -15.18
N ARG A 183 1.59 16.52 -14.47
CA ARG A 183 2.71 15.75 -15.05
C ARG A 183 2.28 14.34 -15.52
N HIS A 184 1.31 13.72 -14.85
CA HIS A 184 0.82 12.38 -15.19
C HIS A 184 -0.34 12.37 -16.21
N ARG A 185 -0.93 13.52 -16.54
CA ARG A 185 -1.92 13.64 -17.64
C ARG A 185 -1.34 13.32 -19.03
N ALA A 186 -0.02 13.21 -19.16
CA ALA A 186 0.67 13.05 -20.43
C ALA A 186 0.76 11.61 -20.95
N THR A 187 0.46 10.58 -20.14
CA THR A 187 0.32 9.21 -20.64
C THR A 187 -1.16 8.92 -20.80
N GLY A 188 -1.71 9.23 -21.98
CA GLY A 188 -3.14 9.08 -22.27
C GLY A 188 -3.69 7.73 -21.79
N VAL A 189 -4.91 7.75 -21.23
CA VAL A 189 -5.72 6.62 -20.72
C VAL A 189 -5.09 5.27 -21.05
N SER A 190 -4.19 4.80 -20.19
CA SER A 190 -3.70 3.45 -20.34
C SER A 190 -4.81 2.48 -19.93
N GLY A 191 -4.91 1.39 -20.68
CA GLY A 191 -6.08 0.51 -20.65
C GLY A 191 -6.08 -0.54 -19.53
N ASN A 192 -5.24 -0.42 -18.50
CA ASN A 192 -5.15 -1.42 -17.43
C ASN A 192 -5.63 -0.87 -16.08
N TYR A 193 -5.96 -1.77 -15.16
CA TYR A 193 -6.50 -1.41 -13.85
C TYR A 193 -5.49 -0.71 -12.92
N VAL A 194 -4.20 -1.02 -13.04
CA VAL A 194 -3.15 -0.44 -12.19
C VAL A 194 -3.03 1.05 -12.42
N ASP A 195 -3.07 1.46 -13.68
CA ASP A 195 -2.95 2.87 -14.02
C ASP A 195 -4.21 3.67 -13.64
N ALA A 196 -5.39 3.04 -13.70
CA ALA A 196 -6.62 3.63 -13.17
C ALA A 196 -6.55 3.84 -11.64
N VAL A 197 -6.00 2.88 -10.88
CA VAL A 197 -5.75 3.05 -9.44
C VAL A 197 -4.74 4.16 -9.17
N GLN A 198 -3.67 4.26 -9.96
CA GLN A 198 -2.67 5.33 -9.82
C GLN A 198 -3.29 6.71 -10.09
N HIS A 199 -4.12 6.84 -11.13
CA HIS A 199 -4.84 8.08 -11.41
C HIS A 199 -5.82 8.42 -10.28
N ALA A 200 -6.51 7.43 -9.71
CA ALA A 200 -7.36 7.64 -8.54
C ALA A 200 -6.57 8.20 -7.35
N ALA A 201 -5.37 7.69 -7.07
CA ALA A 201 -4.54 8.19 -5.98
C ALA A 201 -4.15 9.67 -6.17
N GLU A 202 -3.82 10.08 -7.40
CA GLU A 202 -3.57 11.48 -7.73
C GLU A 202 -4.82 12.35 -7.52
N LEU A 203 -5.99 11.89 -7.97
CA LEU A 203 -7.26 12.59 -7.77
C LEU A 203 -7.59 12.77 -6.29
N LEU A 204 -7.31 11.77 -5.44
CA LEU A 204 -7.49 11.90 -3.98
C LEU A 204 -6.57 12.98 -3.40
N ASN A 205 -5.32 13.04 -3.86
CA ASN A 205 -4.37 14.07 -3.44
C ASN A 205 -4.79 15.47 -3.91
N GLU A 206 -5.52 15.57 -5.03
CA GLU A 206 -6.15 16.81 -5.49
C GLU A 206 -7.44 17.20 -4.75
N GLY A 207 -7.91 16.38 -3.78
CA GLY A 207 -9.16 16.63 -3.08
C GLY A 207 -10.42 16.17 -3.84
N ARG A 208 -10.27 15.29 -4.85
CA ARG A 208 -11.34 14.92 -5.79
C ARG A 208 -11.83 13.49 -5.56
N LEU A 209 -12.46 13.26 -4.40
CA LEU A 209 -12.95 11.94 -3.97
C LEU A 209 -13.91 11.27 -4.98
N ALA A 210 -14.85 12.04 -5.55
CA ALA A 210 -15.83 11.50 -6.49
C ALA A 210 -15.14 10.96 -7.76
N ASP A 211 -14.27 11.78 -8.37
CA ASP A 211 -13.53 11.40 -9.58
C ASP A 211 -12.59 10.21 -9.30
N ALA A 212 -11.94 10.18 -8.14
CA ALA A 212 -11.10 9.06 -7.73
C ALA A 212 -11.91 7.75 -7.60
N SER A 213 -13.15 7.85 -7.09
CA SER A 213 -14.03 6.69 -6.94
C SER A 213 -14.49 6.15 -8.29
N GLU A 214 -14.75 7.02 -9.27
CA GLU A 214 -15.05 6.62 -10.64
C GLU A 214 -13.85 5.87 -11.29
N GLU A 215 -12.62 6.33 -11.04
CA GLU A 215 -11.41 5.64 -11.54
C GLU A 215 -11.17 4.28 -10.86
N LEU A 216 -11.45 4.15 -9.56
CA LEU A 216 -11.35 2.86 -8.86
C LEU A 216 -12.44 1.87 -9.32
N GLN A 217 -13.65 2.36 -9.55
CA GLN A 217 -14.72 1.57 -10.16
C GLN A 217 -14.33 1.11 -11.58
N ARG A 218 -13.74 2.01 -12.38
CA ARG A 218 -13.17 1.67 -13.69
C ARG A 218 -12.05 0.63 -13.55
N ALA A 219 -11.18 0.73 -12.55
CA ALA A 219 -10.13 -0.27 -12.31
C ALA A 219 -10.71 -1.67 -12.07
N GLN A 220 -11.75 -1.80 -11.24
CA GLN A 220 -12.50 -3.06 -11.09
C GLN A 220 -13.04 -3.54 -12.43
N ALA A 221 -13.67 -2.64 -13.20
CA ALA A 221 -14.21 -2.96 -14.51
C ALA A 221 -13.13 -3.26 -15.57
N LEU A 222 -11.85 -2.98 -15.35
CA LEU A 222 -10.74 -3.35 -16.24
C LEU A 222 -10.06 -4.67 -15.86
N TYR A 223 -10.23 -5.14 -14.62
CA TYR A 223 -9.61 -6.37 -14.15
C TYR A 223 -10.32 -7.62 -14.72
N ARG A 224 -9.55 -8.58 -15.22
CA ARG A 224 -10.07 -9.75 -15.96
C ARG A 224 -9.42 -11.09 -15.56
N ASP A 225 -8.52 -11.08 -14.59
CA ASP A 225 -7.84 -12.29 -14.11
C ASP A 225 -8.63 -12.92 -12.94
N SER A 226 -8.28 -14.16 -12.60
CA SER A 226 -8.84 -14.97 -11.53
C SER A 226 -8.20 -14.74 -10.16
N SER A 227 -7.08 -14.01 -10.06
CA SER A 227 -6.48 -13.75 -8.74
C SER A 227 -7.45 -12.92 -7.88
N PRO A 228 -7.70 -13.29 -6.60
CA PRO A 228 -8.55 -12.49 -5.72
C PRO A 228 -7.86 -11.19 -5.28
N PHE A 229 -6.54 -11.15 -5.31
CA PHE A 229 -5.74 -10.09 -4.71
C PHE A 229 -5.94 -8.71 -5.37
N PRO A 230 -5.91 -8.55 -6.71
CA PRO A 230 -6.09 -7.23 -7.31
C PRO A 230 -7.45 -6.59 -7.03
N LEU A 231 -8.54 -7.36 -6.99
CA LEU A 231 -9.86 -6.83 -6.65
C LEU A 231 -9.96 -6.45 -5.17
N ALA A 232 -9.43 -7.29 -4.27
CA ALA A 232 -9.36 -6.96 -2.85
C ALA A 232 -8.50 -5.69 -2.62
N TRP A 233 -7.39 -5.54 -3.33
CA TRP A 233 -6.56 -4.34 -3.30
C TRP A 233 -7.32 -3.10 -3.79
N ILE A 234 -7.98 -3.17 -4.95
CA ILE A 234 -8.82 -2.08 -5.48
C ILE A 234 -9.89 -1.65 -4.47
N HIS A 235 -10.56 -2.61 -3.82
CA HIS A 235 -11.54 -2.32 -2.76
C HIS A 235 -10.89 -1.68 -1.54
N VAL A 236 -9.72 -2.14 -1.09
CA VAL A 236 -8.95 -1.47 -0.02
C VAL A 236 -8.62 -0.01 -0.40
N GLN A 237 -8.21 0.27 -1.65
CA GLN A 237 -7.94 1.66 -2.07
C GLN A 237 -9.17 2.56 -2.01
N GLN A 238 -10.35 2.04 -2.36
CA GLN A 238 -11.61 2.78 -2.19
C GLN A 238 -11.98 2.95 -0.71
N GLY A 239 -11.77 1.93 0.11
CA GLY A 239 -11.96 2.01 1.54
C GLY A 239 -11.09 3.10 2.16
N ILE A 240 -9.79 3.14 1.83
CA ILE A 240 -8.85 4.18 2.28
C ILE A 240 -9.31 5.56 1.78
N ALA A 241 -9.76 5.66 0.54
CA ALA A 241 -10.30 6.92 0.01
C ALA A 241 -11.44 7.47 0.88
N PHE A 242 -12.40 6.63 1.27
CA PHE A 242 -13.49 7.07 2.17
C PHE A 242 -13.02 7.31 3.59
N LEU A 243 -12.14 6.45 4.11
CA LEU A 243 -11.56 6.58 5.45
C LEU A 243 -10.91 7.95 5.63
N ARG A 244 -10.06 8.36 4.70
CA ARG A 244 -9.38 9.68 4.70
C ARG A 244 -10.34 10.88 4.72
N TYR A 245 -11.56 10.72 4.23
CA TYR A 245 -12.58 11.76 4.22
C TYR A 245 -13.54 11.67 5.42
N GLY A 246 -13.29 10.76 6.38
CA GLY A 246 -14.15 10.54 7.54
C GLY A 246 -15.45 9.79 7.20
N GLU A 247 -15.57 9.22 6.00
CA GLU A 247 -16.75 8.50 5.52
C GLU A 247 -16.70 7.03 5.97
N TYR A 248 -16.66 6.80 7.28
CA TYR A 248 -16.35 5.50 7.88
C TYR A 248 -17.32 4.37 7.49
N GLU A 249 -18.60 4.67 7.30
CA GLU A 249 -19.61 3.68 6.89
C GLU A 249 -19.36 3.18 5.46
N GLN A 250 -19.01 4.09 4.54
CA GLN A 250 -18.61 3.75 3.18
C GLN A 250 -17.28 3.01 3.19
N ALA A 251 -16.30 3.46 3.98
CA ALA A 251 -15.02 2.76 4.14
C ALA A 251 -15.22 1.30 4.59
N ARG A 252 -16.05 1.08 5.62
CA ARG A 252 -16.40 -0.26 6.13
C ARG A 252 -16.94 -1.15 5.03
N THR A 253 -17.81 -0.63 4.16
CA THR A 253 -18.40 -1.39 3.05
C THR A 253 -17.33 -1.96 2.13
N PHE A 254 -16.32 -1.17 1.77
CA PHE A 254 -15.25 -1.60 0.87
C PHE A 254 -14.23 -2.51 1.55
N PHE A 255 -13.85 -2.22 2.79
CA PHE A 255 -12.95 -3.09 3.54
C PHE A 255 -13.59 -4.46 3.83
N ALA A 256 -14.89 -4.49 4.14
CA ALA A 256 -15.63 -5.74 4.32
C ALA A 256 -15.67 -6.55 3.01
N ALA A 257 -15.91 -5.91 1.86
CA ALA A 257 -15.88 -6.59 0.55
C ALA A 257 -14.48 -7.13 0.21
N ALA A 258 -13.42 -6.40 0.53
CA ALA A 258 -12.04 -6.84 0.35
C ALA A 258 -11.72 -8.05 1.26
N HIS A 259 -12.11 -7.98 2.54
CA HIS A 259 -11.90 -9.04 3.52
C HIS A 259 -12.71 -10.29 3.19
N GLU A 260 -13.96 -10.17 2.75
CA GLU A 260 -14.78 -11.30 2.29
C GLU A 260 -14.14 -12.00 1.09
N ARG A 261 -13.63 -11.22 0.12
CA ARG A 261 -13.00 -11.76 -1.09
C ARG A 261 -11.66 -12.43 -0.81
N PHE A 262 -10.85 -11.85 0.09
CA PHE A 262 -9.53 -12.37 0.39
C PHE A 262 -9.14 -12.16 1.86
N PRO A 263 -9.62 -13.02 2.79
CA PRO A 263 -9.43 -12.84 4.23
C PRO A 263 -7.96 -12.82 4.68
N GLN A 264 -7.07 -13.46 3.91
CA GLN A 264 -5.64 -13.50 4.18
C GLN A 264 -4.92 -12.22 3.74
N TYR A 265 -5.59 -11.28 3.09
CA TYR A 265 -4.99 -9.99 2.76
C TYR A 265 -4.98 -9.09 4.00
N PHE A 266 -3.83 -8.99 4.66
CA PHE A 266 -3.71 -8.37 5.98
C PHE A 266 -4.24 -6.93 6.05
N LEU A 267 -4.02 -6.12 5.00
CA LEU A 267 -4.49 -4.73 4.94
C LEU A 267 -6.01 -4.61 4.88
N ALA A 268 -6.71 -5.57 4.27
CA ALA A 268 -8.18 -5.56 4.27
C ALA A 268 -8.72 -5.80 5.68
N THR A 269 -8.15 -6.77 6.40
CA THR A 269 -8.53 -7.11 7.77
C THR A 269 -8.19 -5.99 8.74
N GLU A 270 -7.01 -5.39 8.61
CA GLU A 270 -6.57 -4.32 9.50
C GLU A 270 -7.39 -3.03 9.32
N HIS A 271 -7.56 -2.52 8.10
CA HIS A 271 -8.38 -1.33 7.91
C HIS A 271 -9.85 -1.55 8.24
N LEU A 272 -10.37 -2.79 8.09
CA LEU A 272 -11.69 -3.12 8.61
C LEU A 272 -11.70 -3.04 10.14
N ALA A 273 -10.67 -3.54 10.83
CA ALA A 273 -10.56 -3.46 12.28
C ALA A 273 -10.53 -2.00 12.78
N GLU A 274 -9.72 -1.16 12.13
CA GLU A 274 -9.63 0.27 12.40
C GLU A 274 -10.98 0.96 12.23
N THR A 275 -11.63 0.74 11.08
CA THR A 275 -12.91 1.36 10.74
C THR A 275 -14.02 0.92 11.70
N GLU A 276 -14.05 -0.35 12.10
CA GLU A 276 -14.97 -0.83 13.13
C GLU A 276 -14.73 -0.13 14.48
N GLY A 277 -13.47 0.12 14.84
CA GLY A 277 -13.11 0.90 16.02
C GLY A 277 -13.62 2.34 15.96
N LEU A 278 -13.41 3.02 14.83
CA LEU A 278 -13.89 4.39 14.57
C LEU A 278 -15.42 4.51 14.59
N LEU A 279 -16.13 3.43 14.24
CA LEU A 279 -17.59 3.34 14.32
C LEU A 279 -18.10 2.94 15.73
N GLY A 280 -17.21 2.74 16.70
CA GLY A 280 -17.54 2.34 18.07
C GLY A 280 -17.79 0.84 18.25
N ASN A 281 -17.55 0.02 17.23
CA ASN A 281 -17.71 -1.44 17.27
C ASN A 281 -16.46 -2.13 17.83
N HIS A 282 -15.99 -1.69 19.00
CA HIS A 282 -14.70 -2.11 19.58
C HIS A 282 -14.56 -3.63 19.77
N GLN A 283 -15.65 -4.35 20.03
CA GLN A 283 -15.64 -5.82 20.12
C GLN A 283 -15.23 -6.46 18.78
N ARG A 284 -15.78 -5.97 17.66
CA ARG A 284 -15.46 -6.46 16.32
C ARG A 284 -14.06 -6.02 15.89
N SER A 285 -13.68 -4.78 16.20
CA SER A 285 -12.33 -4.25 16.00
C SER A 285 -11.28 -5.14 16.68
N ALA A 286 -11.43 -5.42 17.99
CA ALA A 286 -10.53 -6.29 18.73
C ALA A 286 -10.49 -7.73 18.16
N GLN A 287 -11.62 -8.25 17.67
CA GLN A 287 -11.63 -9.56 17.01
C GLN A 287 -10.74 -9.55 15.75
N LEU A 288 -10.95 -8.59 14.85
CA LEU A 288 -10.20 -8.46 13.60
C LEU A 288 -8.71 -8.20 13.86
N TYR A 289 -8.37 -7.38 14.85
CA TYR A 289 -6.97 -7.17 15.23
C TYR A 289 -6.31 -8.45 15.79
N ARG A 290 -7.05 -9.28 16.53
CA ARG A 290 -6.54 -10.60 16.94
C ARG A 290 -6.35 -11.55 15.75
N GLU A 291 -7.21 -11.47 14.74
CA GLU A 291 -7.06 -12.25 13.50
C GLU A 291 -5.78 -11.85 12.75
N VAL A 292 -5.56 -10.56 12.50
CA VAL A 292 -4.38 -10.10 11.75
C VAL A 292 -3.07 -10.23 12.54
N THR A 293 -3.08 -10.04 13.87
CA THR A 293 -1.88 -10.27 14.72
C THR A 293 -1.51 -11.75 14.85
N ALA A 294 -2.47 -12.66 14.67
CA ALA A 294 -2.18 -14.09 14.55
C ALA A 294 -1.53 -14.44 13.20
N GLN A 295 -1.79 -13.65 12.16
CA GLN A 295 -1.21 -13.84 10.82
C GLN A 295 0.22 -13.28 10.73
N ASN A 296 0.48 -12.10 11.28
CA ASN A 296 1.82 -11.51 11.32
C ASN A 296 2.02 -10.66 12.59
N ASN A 297 3.29 -10.44 12.96
CA ASN A 297 3.66 -9.74 14.21
C ASN A 297 3.95 -8.25 14.00
N GLN A 298 3.32 -7.57 13.04
CA GLN A 298 3.60 -6.14 12.82
C GLN A 298 3.13 -5.31 14.03
N PRO A 299 3.97 -4.36 14.51
CA PRO A 299 3.69 -3.61 15.73
C PRO A 299 2.47 -2.69 15.62
N GLY A 300 2.16 -2.18 14.42
CA GLY A 300 0.95 -1.38 14.19
C GLY A 300 -0.35 -2.12 14.53
N PHE A 301 -0.41 -3.43 14.30
CA PHE A 301 -1.61 -4.22 14.58
C PHE A 301 -1.75 -4.54 16.06
N TRP A 302 -0.62 -4.76 16.74
CA TRP A 302 -0.60 -4.83 18.20
C TRP A 302 -1.02 -3.51 18.83
N TYR A 303 -0.65 -2.38 18.23
CA TYR A 303 -1.08 -1.07 18.69
C TYR A 303 -2.58 -0.86 18.51
N GLY A 304 -3.13 -1.18 17.33
CA GLY A 304 -4.57 -1.16 17.08
C GLY A 304 -5.35 -2.09 18.04
N LEU A 305 -4.82 -3.29 18.31
CA LEU A 305 -5.39 -4.20 19.32
C LEU A 305 -5.39 -3.56 20.72
N ALA A 306 -4.28 -2.94 21.12
CA ALA A 306 -4.18 -2.29 22.42
C ALA A 306 -5.25 -1.21 22.60
N GLN A 307 -5.48 -0.40 21.56
CA GLN A 307 -6.52 0.62 21.55
C GLN A 307 -7.93 -0.01 21.66
N ALA A 308 -8.23 -1.02 20.85
CA ALA A 308 -9.53 -1.69 20.88
C ALA A 308 -9.82 -2.37 22.23
N GLU A 309 -8.82 -3.01 22.85
CA GLU A 309 -8.95 -3.63 24.18
C GLU A 309 -9.12 -2.58 25.30
N ALA A 310 -8.46 -1.43 25.18
CA ALA A 310 -8.61 -0.32 26.13
C ALA A 310 -10.04 0.24 26.10
N GLU A 311 -10.62 0.42 24.92
CA GLU A 311 -12.03 0.86 24.77
C GLU A 311 -13.04 -0.14 25.32
N LEU A 312 -12.69 -1.44 25.33
CA LEU A 312 -13.48 -2.49 25.99
C LEU A 312 -13.28 -2.56 27.51
N GLY A 313 -12.33 -1.80 28.06
CA GLY A 313 -11.96 -1.86 29.48
C GLY A 313 -11.09 -3.07 29.87
N ASN A 314 -10.54 -3.79 28.89
CA ASN A 314 -9.68 -4.95 29.10
C ASN A 314 -8.22 -4.52 29.36
N VAL A 315 -7.98 -3.87 30.50
CA VAL A 315 -6.71 -3.19 30.82
C VAL A 315 -5.48 -4.09 30.64
N GLU A 316 -5.48 -5.31 31.17
CA GLU A 316 -4.34 -6.22 31.07
C GLU A 316 -4.01 -6.62 29.61
N ALA A 317 -5.04 -6.87 28.80
CA ALA A 317 -4.87 -7.20 27.39
C ALA A 317 -4.36 -6.00 26.58
N ALA A 318 -4.85 -4.80 26.89
CA ALA A 318 -4.39 -3.56 26.29
C ALA A 318 -2.91 -3.29 26.60
N GLU A 319 -2.48 -3.49 27.85
CA GLU A 319 -1.09 -3.32 28.27
C GLU A 319 -0.14 -4.34 27.60
N ASP A 320 -0.52 -5.62 27.52
CA ASP A 320 0.29 -6.65 26.81
C ASP A 320 0.44 -6.29 25.33
N ALA A 321 -0.66 -5.90 24.67
CA ALA A 321 -0.65 -5.51 23.26
C ALA A 321 0.20 -4.24 23.02
N ALA A 322 0.09 -3.23 23.89
CA ALA A 322 0.89 -2.02 23.80
C ALA A 322 2.39 -2.31 23.98
N GLN A 323 2.76 -3.19 24.91
CA GLN A 323 4.15 -3.60 25.10
C GLN A 323 4.71 -4.31 23.86
N ARG A 324 3.92 -5.18 23.22
CA ARG A 324 4.31 -5.84 21.97
C ARG A 324 4.49 -4.85 20.83
N ALA A 325 3.57 -3.88 20.69
CA ALA A 325 3.69 -2.81 19.71
C ALA A 325 4.98 -2.01 19.90
N SER A 326 5.24 -1.55 21.14
CA SER A 326 6.45 -0.79 21.47
C SER A 326 7.72 -1.58 21.16
N SER A 327 7.80 -2.84 21.59
CA SER A 327 8.98 -3.68 21.33
C SER A 327 9.16 -3.98 19.84
N GLY A 328 8.08 -4.20 19.10
CA GLY A 328 8.12 -4.44 17.67
C GLY A 328 8.55 -3.21 16.87
N TYR A 329 8.06 -2.00 17.21
CA TYR A 329 8.53 -0.77 16.59
C TYR A 329 10.01 -0.51 16.88
N ALA A 330 10.46 -0.75 18.12
CA ALA A 330 11.87 -0.59 18.47
C ALA A 330 12.78 -1.53 17.65
N ASP A 331 12.38 -2.80 17.49
CA ASP A 331 13.14 -3.78 16.68
C ASP A 331 13.15 -3.41 15.19
N LEU A 332 11.99 -3.08 14.61
CA LEU A 332 11.90 -2.77 13.18
C LEU A 332 12.58 -1.45 12.83
N LEU A 333 12.52 -0.43 13.68
CA LEU A 333 13.26 0.83 13.46
C LEU A 333 14.78 0.64 13.61
N ALA A 334 15.23 -0.31 14.44
CA ALA A 334 16.65 -0.64 14.54
C ALA A 334 17.18 -1.36 13.28
N ARG A 335 16.36 -2.22 12.66
CA ARG A 335 16.74 -2.98 11.45
C ARG A 335 16.51 -2.18 10.17
N TYR A 336 15.39 -1.47 10.06
CA TYR A 336 14.88 -0.82 8.85
C TYR A 336 14.34 0.58 9.14
N PRO A 337 15.21 1.52 9.57
CA PRO A 337 14.78 2.85 10.00
C PRO A 337 13.99 3.59 8.91
N LEU A 338 14.43 3.55 7.64
CA LEU A 338 13.77 4.25 6.53
C LEU A 338 12.44 3.62 6.10
N MET A 339 12.31 2.30 6.22
CA MET A 339 11.08 1.60 5.86
C MET A 339 9.97 1.86 6.89
N TYR A 340 10.33 2.00 8.17
CA TYR A 340 9.36 2.12 9.26
C TYR A 340 9.21 3.51 9.86
N ALA A 341 10.07 4.47 9.50
CA ALA A 341 9.99 5.83 10.03
C ALA A 341 8.58 6.42 9.86
N ASP A 342 8.03 6.38 8.65
CA ASP A 342 6.69 6.88 8.32
C ASP A 342 5.59 6.24 9.19
N HIS A 343 5.56 4.92 9.23
CA HIS A 343 4.57 4.15 10.00
C HIS A 343 4.67 4.40 11.52
N ALA A 344 5.86 4.72 12.03
CA ALA A 344 6.08 4.96 13.44
C ALA A 344 5.76 6.39 13.88
N VAL A 345 5.65 7.37 12.97
CA VAL A 345 5.33 8.78 13.32
C VAL A 345 4.03 8.85 14.11
N GLY A 346 2.93 8.30 13.58
CA GLY A 346 1.62 8.31 14.23
C GLY A 346 1.65 7.65 15.60
N TYR A 347 2.29 6.48 15.70
CA TYR A 347 2.45 5.78 16.97
C TYR A 347 3.12 6.65 18.05
N TYR A 348 4.22 7.34 17.73
CA TYR A 348 4.93 8.18 18.70
C TYR A 348 4.21 9.49 19.01
N LEU A 349 3.43 10.04 18.06
CA LEU A 349 2.55 11.18 18.34
C LEU A 349 1.46 10.82 19.36
N GLU A 350 0.85 9.65 19.22
CA GLU A 350 -0.24 9.21 20.09
C GLU A 350 0.25 8.71 21.46
N THR A 351 1.40 8.04 21.51
CA THR A 351 2.01 7.58 22.77
C THR A 351 2.76 8.67 23.54
N SER A 352 2.59 9.94 23.15
CA SER A 352 3.11 11.14 23.83
C SER A 352 4.64 11.26 23.83
N ASP A 353 5.31 10.80 22.77
CA ASP A 353 6.71 11.11 22.48
C ASP A 353 6.82 11.90 21.15
N PRO A 354 6.31 13.16 21.13
CA PRO A 354 6.32 13.97 19.92
C PRO A 354 7.74 14.26 19.42
N ALA A 355 8.73 14.31 20.31
CA ALA A 355 10.12 14.51 19.92
C ALA A 355 10.63 13.35 19.05
N ARG A 356 10.33 12.10 19.45
CA ARG A 356 10.65 10.93 18.65
C ARG A 356 9.89 10.90 17.33
N ALA A 357 8.62 11.28 17.33
CA ALA A 357 7.84 11.39 16.10
C ALA A 357 8.47 12.39 15.11
N LEU A 358 8.94 13.54 15.59
CA LEU A 358 9.61 14.55 14.76
C LEU A 358 10.96 14.06 14.22
N GLU A 359 11.74 13.36 15.01
CA GLU A 359 12.99 12.74 14.54
C GLU A 359 12.73 11.79 13.36
N LEU A 360 11.72 10.90 13.50
CA LEU A 360 11.36 9.93 12.48
C LEU A 360 10.75 10.59 11.24
N ALA A 361 9.87 11.58 11.42
CA ALA A 361 9.29 12.31 10.29
C ALA A 361 10.36 13.11 9.52
N THR A 362 11.34 13.68 10.22
CA THR A 362 12.50 14.35 9.59
C THR A 362 13.33 13.35 8.79
N LEU A 363 13.66 12.19 9.38
CA LEU A 363 14.39 11.13 8.70
C LEU A 363 13.66 10.65 7.42
N ASN A 364 12.34 10.46 7.51
CA ASN A 364 11.52 10.10 6.36
C ASN A 364 11.56 11.18 5.28
N PHE A 365 11.41 12.45 5.67
CA PHE A 365 11.40 13.59 4.75
C PHE A 365 12.76 13.85 4.06
N GLU A 366 13.87 13.65 4.76
CA GLU A 366 15.21 13.73 4.20
C GLU A 366 15.42 12.70 3.08
N HIS A 367 14.72 11.57 3.16
CA HIS A 367 14.87 10.46 2.23
C HIS A 367 13.83 10.45 1.09
N ARG A 368 12.61 10.92 1.37
CA ARG A 368 11.55 11.14 0.38
C ARG A 368 10.79 12.42 0.66
N GLN A 369 10.49 13.18 -0.38
CA GLN A 369 9.77 14.45 -0.30
C GLN A 369 8.42 14.36 -1.02
N ASP A 370 7.77 13.20 -0.92
CA ASP A 370 6.42 13.01 -1.44
C ASP A 370 5.36 13.71 -0.55
N LEU A 371 4.11 13.68 -1.00
CA LEU A 371 3.00 14.30 -0.27
C LEU A 371 2.88 13.78 1.17
N MET A 372 3.07 12.47 1.38
CA MET A 372 2.90 11.85 2.70
C MET A 372 4.03 12.24 3.66
N ALA A 373 5.27 12.31 3.18
CA ALA A 373 6.38 12.79 3.98
C ALA A 373 6.20 14.26 4.40
N HIS A 374 5.66 15.10 3.52
CA HIS A 374 5.29 16.48 3.88
C HIS A 374 4.21 16.53 4.97
N LEU A 375 3.15 15.72 4.86
CA LEU A 375 2.07 15.66 5.86
C LEU A 375 2.58 15.15 7.21
N ALA A 376 3.28 14.01 7.23
CA ALA A 376 3.82 13.42 8.46
C ALA A 376 4.78 14.38 9.18
N LEU A 377 5.62 15.11 8.43
CA LEU A 377 6.51 16.12 9.01
C LEU A 377 5.73 17.33 9.54
N ALA A 378 4.71 17.81 8.82
CA ALA A 378 3.86 18.90 9.30
C ALA A 378 3.14 18.53 10.61
N GLU A 379 2.55 17.34 10.69
CA GLU A 379 1.91 16.82 11.90
C GLU A 379 2.89 16.71 13.07
N ALA A 380 4.07 16.14 12.81
CA ALA A 380 5.10 16.02 13.84
C ALA A 380 5.62 17.38 14.32
N LEU A 381 5.75 18.36 13.43
CA LEU A 381 6.09 19.74 13.79
C LEU A 381 4.98 20.39 14.64
N MET A 382 3.71 20.18 14.32
CA MET A 382 2.58 20.65 15.14
C MET A 382 2.61 20.02 16.54
N GLY A 383 2.85 18.71 16.64
CA GLY A 383 3.02 18.01 17.92
C GLY A 383 4.20 18.51 18.77
N ASN A 384 5.15 19.21 18.16
CA ASN A 384 6.31 19.84 18.83
C ASN A 384 6.19 21.38 18.90
N GLU A 385 4.99 21.94 18.78
CA GLU A 385 4.72 23.38 18.90
C GLU A 385 5.50 24.25 17.86
N GLN A 386 5.84 23.68 16.70
CA GLN A 386 6.55 24.35 15.60
C GLN A 386 5.61 24.69 14.43
N ALA A 387 4.51 25.39 14.73
CA ALA A 387 3.43 25.64 13.77
C ALA A 387 3.87 26.36 12.49
N ASP A 388 4.73 27.38 12.59
CA ASP A 388 5.20 28.13 11.41
C ASP A 388 5.87 27.21 10.38
N LYS A 389 6.73 26.30 10.84
CA LYS A 389 7.41 25.31 9.99
C LYS A 389 6.43 24.28 9.44
N ALA A 390 5.46 23.84 10.24
CA ALA A 390 4.42 22.93 9.76
C ALA A 390 3.66 23.55 8.57
N CYS A 391 3.32 24.84 8.68
CA CYS A 391 2.65 25.57 7.62
C CYS A 391 3.50 25.74 6.34
N GLU A 392 4.83 25.80 6.43
CA GLU A 392 5.70 25.76 5.24
C GLU A 392 5.50 24.48 4.42
N HIS A 393 5.40 23.31 5.07
CA HIS A 393 5.16 22.04 4.39
C HIS A 393 3.74 21.94 3.83
N VAL A 394 2.73 22.41 4.57
CA VAL A 394 1.33 22.48 4.09
C VAL A 394 1.22 23.38 2.86
N ASN A 395 1.90 24.54 2.87
CA ASN A 395 1.92 25.46 1.74
C ASN A 395 2.65 24.87 0.53
N ALA A 396 3.74 24.13 0.73
CA ALA A 396 4.40 23.41 -0.36
C ALA A 396 3.46 22.42 -1.08
N ILE A 397 2.63 21.68 -0.32
CA ILE A 397 1.60 20.78 -0.88
C ILE A 397 0.59 21.57 -1.73
N ARG A 398 0.09 22.69 -1.21
CA ARG A 398 -0.88 23.55 -1.91
C ARG A 398 -0.30 24.20 -3.17
N ASP A 399 0.94 24.68 -3.10
CA ASP A 399 1.66 25.29 -4.22
C ASP A 399 1.91 24.26 -5.34
N ALA A 400 2.07 22.98 -4.99
CA ALA A 400 2.10 21.88 -5.95
C ALA A 400 0.73 21.56 -6.57
N GLY A 401 -0.36 22.18 -6.07
CA GLY A 401 -1.71 22.09 -6.60
C GLY A 401 -2.57 20.98 -5.98
N TYR A 402 -2.15 20.45 -4.83
CA TYR A 402 -2.86 19.43 -4.06
C TYR A 402 -3.69 20.02 -2.92
N ALA A 403 -4.72 19.29 -2.53
CA ALA A 403 -5.61 19.61 -1.43
C ALA A 403 -6.10 18.30 -0.79
N PRO A 404 -5.19 17.48 -0.25
CA PRO A 404 -5.55 16.22 0.38
C PRO A 404 -6.46 16.49 1.60
N PRO A 405 -7.40 15.58 1.92
CA PRO A 405 -8.42 15.80 2.96
C PRO A 405 -7.82 16.11 4.34
N GLU A 406 -6.63 15.59 4.66
CA GLU A 406 -5.90 15.80 5.90
C GLU A 406 -5.70 17.30 6.21
N ILE A 407 -5.42 18.11 5.18
CA ILE A 407 -5.26 19.57 5.34
C ILE A 407 -6.60 20.26 5.65
N SER A 408 -7.72 19.70 5.20
CA SER A 408 -9.05 20.31 5.27
C SER A 408 -9.90 19.84 6.44
N LEU A 409 -9.64 18.63 6.94
CA LEU A 409 -10.41 17.98 8.00
C LEU A 409 -9.72 18.10 9.37
N GLU A 410 -8.39 18.24 9.41
CA GLU A 410 -7.66 18.36 10.67
C GLU A 410 -7.52 19.82 11.10
N GLY A 411 -8.09 20.14 12.27
CA GLY A 411 -8.19 21.52 12.74
C GLY A 411 -6.86 22.25 12.89
N ASP A 412 -5.79 21.55 13.28
CA ASP A 412 -4.48 22.16 13.53
C ASP A 412 -3.76 22.52 12.20
N LEU A 413 -3.84 21.66 11.17
CA LEU A 413 -3.31 21.95 9.83
C LEU A 413 -4.19 22.91 9.04
N LEU A 414 -5.50 22.93 9.30
CA LEU A 414 -6.44 23.88 8.73
C LEU A 414 -6.06 25.32 9.07
N ALA A 415 -5.48 25.57 10.25
CA ALA A 415 -5.06 26.90 10.69
C ALA A 415 -4.01 27.53 9.75
N CYS A 416 -3.20 26.71 9.07
CA CYS A 416 -2.24 27.17 8.06
C CYS A 416 -2.89 27.79 6.80
N ALA A 417 -4.21 27.89 6.71
CA ALA A 417 -4.95 28.44 5.56
C ALA A 417 -5.27 29.95 5.65
N SER A 418 -4.80 30.66 6.69
CA SER A 418 -5.47 31.89 7.15
C SER A 418 -4.80 33.24 6.86
N ASP A 419 -3.72 33.33 6.07
CA ASP A 419 -3.02 34.60 5.78
C ASP A 419 -3.00 35.00 4.31
#